data_AF-A0A838NLK6-F1
#
_entry.id   AF-A0A838NLK6-F1
#
_cell.length_a   1.000
_cell.length_b   1.000
_cell.length_c   1.000
_cell.angle_alpha   90.00
_cell.angle_beta   90.00
_cell.angle_gamma   90.00
#
_symmetry.space_group_name_H-M   'P 1'
#
loop_
_entity.id
_entity.type
_entity.pdbx_description
1 polymer ?
#
loop_
_entity_poly.entity_id
_entity_poly.type
_entity_poly.pdbx_seq_one_letter_code
_entity_poly.pdbx_strand_id
1 'polypeptide(L)' 'MARAAERAAVSRSTIHKVERGDPGVGLGVYATILADYGLVERLELLVETRWDRTGLALEESRLPRRIRTPSV' A
#
# COMPACT_ATOMS: atom_id res chain seq x y z
N MET A 1 15.97 -13.50 -9.27
CA MET A 1 15.56 -12.12 -9.61
C MET A 1 15.78 -11.71 -11.07
N ALA A 2 16.74 -12.26 -11.84
CA ALA A 2 16.93 -11.88 -13.25
C ALA A 2 15.68 -12.12 -14.13
N ARG A 3 14.95 -13.22 -13.92
CA ARG A 3 13.68 -13.50 -14.60
C ARG A 3 12.58 -12.50 -14.26
N ALA A 4 12.51 -12.01 -13.02
CA ALA A 4 11.52 -11.02 -12.62
C ALA A 4 11.79 -9.65 -13.26
N ALA A 5 13.06 -9.26 -13.38
CA ALA A 5 13.46 -8.04 -14.10
C ALA A 5 13.02 -8.09 -15.58
N GLU A 6 13.24 -9.22 -16.23
CA GLU A 6 12.88 -9.47 -17.63
C GLU A 6 11.36 -9.45 -17.84
N ARG A 7 10.60 -10.13 -16.97
CA ARG A 7 9.13 -10.17 -17.05
C ARG A 7 8.45 -8.85 -16.70
N ALA A 8 9.01 -8.11 -15.75
CA ALA A 8 8.53 -6.77 -15.40
C ALA A 8 9.04 -5.67 -16.36
N ALA A 9 9.84 -6.01 -17.37
CA ALA A 9 10.46 -5.08 -18.31
C ALA A 9 11.24 -3.94 -17.63
N VAL A 10 11.93 -4.23 -16.53
CA VAL A 10 12.73 -3.26 -15.76
C VAL A 10 14.19 -3.67 -15.62
N SER A 11 15.05 -2.70 -15.34
CA SER A 11 16.47 -2.97 -15.09
C SER A 11 16.68 -3.76 -13.79
N ARG A 12 17.81 -4.47 -13.68
CA ARG A 12 18.22 -5.10 -12.42
C ARG A 12 18.38 -4.11 -11.26
N SER A 13 18.82 -2.89 -11.57
CA SER A 13 18.92 -1.79 -10.59
C SER A 13 17.54 -1.42 -10.03
N THR A 14 16.51 -1.40 -10.88
CA THR A 14 15.13 -1.17 -10.45
C THR A 14 14.63 -2.27 -9.52
N ILE A 15 14.92 -3.55 -9.82
CA ILE A 15 14.58 -4.65 -8.89
C ILE A 15 15.26 -4.47 -7.53
N HIS A 16 16.53 -4.07 -7.52
CA HIS A 16 17.24 -3.81 -6.26
C HIS A 16 16.57 -2.69 -5.44
N LYS A 17 16.12 -1.62 -6.10
CA LYS A 17 15.35 -0.54 -5.45
C LYS A 17 14.01 -1.02 -4.90
N VAL A 18 13.29 -1.83 -5.67
CA VAL A 18 12.03 -2.47 -5.26
C VAL A 18 12.20 -3.30 -4.00
N GLU A 19 13.24 -4.16 -3.95
CA GLU A 19 13.52 -5.00 -2.77
C GLU A 19 13.81 -4.19 -1.50
N ARG A 20 14.33 -2.97 -1.66
CA ARG A 20 14.59 -2.05 -0.55
C ARG A 20 13.40 -1.17 -0.19
N GLY A 21 12.28 -1.30 -0.91
CA GLY A 21 11.11 -0.44 -0.72
C GLY A 21 11.37 1.02 -1.09
N ASP A 22 12.23 1.28 -2.08
CA ASP A 22 12.54 2.64 -2.53
C ASP A 22 11.26 3.36 -3.00
N PRO A 23 10.88 4.50 -2.38
CA PRO A 23 9.67 5.24 -2.73
C PRO A 23 9.80 5.98 -4.06
N GLY A 24 11.01 6.10 -4.62
CA GLY A 24 11.25 6.66 -5.96
C GLY A 24 10.91 5.70 -7.10
N VAL A 25 10.62 4.43 -6.80
CA VAL A 25 10.11 3.48 -7.80
C VAL A 25 8.60 3.65 -7.94
N GLY A 26 8.13 3.87 -9.17
CA GLY A 26 6.69 4.00 -9.44
C GLY A 26 5.90 2.76 -9.03
N LEU A 27 4.73 2.97 -8.43
CA LEU A 27 3.85 1.89 -7.93
C LEU A 27 3.52 0.83 -8.99
N GLY A 28 3.39 1.23 -10.26
CA GLY A 28 3.15 0.30 -11.37
C GLY A 28 4.22 -0.77 -11.52
N VAL A 29 5.49 -0.47 -11.18
CA VAL A 29 6.57 -1.47 -11.19
C VAL A 29 6.37 -2.52 -10.08
N TYR A 30 6.02 -2.09 -8.87
CA TYR A 30 5.67 -3.01 -7.79
C TYR A 30 4.47 -3.88 -8.17
N ALA A 31 3.43 -3.28 -8.78
CA ALA A 31 2.23 -4.00 -9.20
C ALA A 31 2.53 -5.07 -10.26
N THR A 32 3.32 -4.73 -11.30
CA THR A 32 3.71 -5.69 -12.34
C THR A 32 4.51 -6.86 -11.76
N ILE A 33 5.44 -6.59 -10.85
CA ILE A 33 6.24 -7.63 -10.19
C ILE A 33 5.32 -8.53 -9.35
N LEU A 34 4.45 -7.94 -8.52
CA LEU A 34 3.51 -8.72 -7.71
C LEU A 34 2.58 -9.57 -8.57
N ALA A 35 2.09 -9.06 -9.71
CA ALA A 35 1.28 -9.82 -10.64
C ALA A 35 2.01 -11.03 -11.24
N ASP A 36 3.29 -10.87 -11.63
CA ASP A 36 4.11 -11.99 -12.12
C ASP A 36 4.31 -13.10 -11.08
N TYR A 37 4.34 -12.71 -9.80
CA TYR A 37 4.43 -13.65 -8.68
C TYR A 37 3.08 -14.22 -8.21
N GLY A 38 1.95 -13.81 -8.80
CA GLY A 38 0.62 -14.21 -8.34
C GLY A 38 0.27 -13.63 -6.96
N LEU A 39 0.73 -12.42 -6.68
CA LEU A 39 0.58 -11.71 -5.40
C LEU A 39 -0.11 -10.35 -5.56
N VAL A 40 -0.81 -10.12 -6.67
CA VAL A 40 -1.42 -8.82 -6.99
C VAL A 40 -2.47 -8.42 -5.95
N GLU A 41 -3.17 -9.38 -5.36
CA GLU A 41 -4.19 -9.22 -4.33
C GLU A 41 -3.61 -8.59 -3.05
N ARG A 42 -2.30 -8.69 -2.82
CA ARG A 42 -1.64 -8.02 -1.70
C ARG A 42 -1.70 -6.49 -1.80
N LEU A 43 -1.91 -5.95 -3.00
CA LEU A 43 -2.10 -4.50 -3.17
C LEU A 43 -3.39 -4.02 -2.49
N GLU A 44 -4.43 -4.85 -2.42
CA GLU A 44 -5.69 -4.51 -1.73
C GLU A 44 -5.45 -4.26 -0.23
N LEU A 45 -4.48 -4.96 0.35
CA LEU A 45 -4.11 -4.83 1.75
C LEU A 45 -3.32 -3.56 2.06
N LEU A 46 -2.79 -2.84 1.06
CA LEU A 46 -1.97 -1.65 1.27
C LEU A 46 -2.76 -0.47 1.84
N VAL A 47 -4.04 -0.35 1.48
CA VAL A 47 -4.92 0.77 1.86
C VAL A 47 -5.96 0.34 2.90
N GLU A 48 -5.78 -0.84 3.49
CA GLU A 48 -6.70 -1.37 4.48
C GLU A 48 -6.67 -0.50 5.75
N THR A 49 -7.81 0.10 6.09
CA THR A 49 -7.94 1.10 7.16
C THR A 49 -7.52 0.55 8.51
N ARG A 50 -7.72 -0.75 8.77
CA ARG A 50 -7.32 -1.38 10.04
C ARG A 50 -5.80 -1.29 10.32
N TRP A 51 -4.99 -1.07 9.30
CA TRP A 51 -3.54 -0.90 9.41
C TRP A 51 -3.10 0.56 9.41
N ASP A 52 -3.98 1.50 9.04
CA ASP A 52 -3.70 2.93 9.06
C ASP A 52 -3.90 3.52 10.48
N ARG A 53 -2.95 3.23 11.37
CA ARG A 53 -2.98 3.73 12.75
C ARG A 53 -3.03 5.26 12.84
N THR A 54 -2.39 5.94 11.90
CA THR A 54 -2.35 7.40 11.86
C THR A 54 -3.69 7.97 11.45
N GLY A 55 -4.29 7.45 10.37
CA GLY A 55 -5.64 7.83 9.94
C GLY A 55 -6.68 7.56 11.00
N LEU A 56 -6.63 6.38 11.65
CA LEU A 56 -7.52 6.03 12.76
C LEU A 56 -7.42 7.02 13.93
N ALA A 57 -6.20 7.41 14.33
CA ALA A 57 -6.01 8.38 15.40
C ALA A 57 -6.53 9.78 15.03
N LEU A 58 -6.39 10.19 13.76
CA LEU A 58 -6.93 11.45 13.26
C LEU A 58 -8.46 11.43 13.24
N GLU A 59 -9.09 10.34 12.81
CA GLU A 59 -10.54 10.19 12.84
C GLU A 59 -11.08 10.16 14.28
N GLU A 60 -10.39 9.49 15.20
CA GLU A 60 -10.75 9.52 16.63
C GLU A 60 -10.75 10.95 17.17
N SER A 61 -9.75 11.77 16.80
CA SER A 61 -9.68 13.19 17.21
C SER A 61 -10.81 14.06 16.67
N ARG A 62 -11.43 13.65 15.56
CA ARG A 62 -12.55 14.36 14.91
C ARG A 62 -13.89 14.03 15.53
N LEU A 63 -13.97 12.99 16.38
CA LEU A 63 -15.22 12.60 17.01
C LEU A 63 -15.78 13.72 17.91
N PRO A 64 -17.10 13.95 17.87
CA PRO A 64 -17.74 14.95 18.72
C PRO A 64 -17.58 14.55 20.20
N ARG A 65 -17.11 15.50 21.02
CA ARG A 65 -16.92 15.28 22.47
C ARG A 65 -18.23 15.09 23.24
N ARG A 66 -19.37 15.45 22.64
CA ARG A 66 -20.68 15.36 23.26
C ARG A 66 -21.73 15.00 22.20
N ILE A 67 -22.38 13.87 22.40
CA ILE A 67 -23.51 13.41 21.59
C ILE A 67 -24.79 13.89 22.27
N ARG A 68 -25.67 14.58 21.52
CA ARG A 68 -27.02 14.92 22.00
C ARG A 68 -27.99 13.91 21.42
N THR A 69 -28.56 13.06 22.27
CA THR A 69 -29.66 12.17 21.87
C THR A 69 -30.94 12.99 21.76
N PRO A 70 -31.74 12.85 20.69
CA PRO A 70 -33.05 13.49 20.61
C PRO A 70 -33.94 13.01 21.76
N SER A 71 -34.56 13.94 22.48
CA SER A 71 -35.61 13.61 23.46
C SER A 71 -36.88 13.23 22.71
N VAL A 72 -37.33 11.98 22.89
CA VAL A 72 -38.66 11.50 22.50
C VAL A 72 -39.62 11.75 23.66
#